data_AF-A0A7R9E9D9-F1
#
_entry.id   AF-A0A7R9E9D9-F1
#
_cell.length_a   1.000
_cell.length_b   1.000
_cell.length_c   1.000
_cell.angle_alpha   90.00
_cell.angle_beta   90.00
_cell.angle_gamma   90.00
#
_symmetry.space_group_name_H-M   'P 1'
#
loop_
_entity.id
_entity.type
_entity.pdbx_description
1 polymer ?
#
loop_
_entity_poly.entity_id
_entity_poly.type
_entity_poly.pdbx_seq_one_letter_code
_entity_poly.pdbx_strand_id
1 'polypeptide(L)'
;MKNSREKTGSQPFFPKVNDTDKTQEQFSADVCIAMVAANISWKKLENPDFNAFLNKCTNMKIPDESTLRKHYLHSTYLSVVQTFDEEQAVAITEANAAISCLSVSVDLAYVKSNFGNLPGAITVLEARKFGLWCLLVQSDIDPPGTVLP
;
A
#
# COMPACT_ATOMS: atom_id res chain seq x y z
N MET A 1 57.11 18.40 13.29
CA MET A 1 57.09 18.20 11.82
C MET A 1 55.69 17.73 11.40
N LYS A 2 55.12 18.45 10.43
CA LYS A 2 54.06 18.14 9.42
C LYS A 2 53.42 16.73 9.46
N ASN A 3 52.16 16.47 9.10
CA ASN A 3 50.93 17.24 8.82
C ASN A 3 49.82 16.23 8.42
N SER A 4 48.58 16.50 8.88
CA SER A 4 47.26 16.33 8.24
C SER A 4 46.72 15.02 7.63
N ARG A 5 45.53 14.70 8.18
CA ARG A 5 44.19 14.51 7.57
C ARG A 5 43.79 13.18 6.93
N GLU A 6 42.88 12.55 7.67
CA GLU A 6 41.64 11.87 7.29
C GLU A 6 41.18 12.03 5.82
N LYS A 7 40.81 10.91 5.20
CA LYS A 7 39.80 10.87 4.15
C LYS A 7 38.83 9.72 4.40
N THR A 8 37.67 10.10 4.93
CA THR A 8 36.41 9.36 4.84
C THR A 8 36.07 9.16 3.36
N GLY A 9 36.13 7.93 2.88
CA GLY A 9 35.68 7.57 1.54
C GLY A 9 34.18 7.33 1.52
N SER A 10 33.37 8.37 1.69
CA SER A 10 31.94 8.29 1.35
C SER A 10 31.86 8.27 -0.18
N GLN A 11 31.77 7.08 -0.77
CA GLN A 11 31.34 6.94 -2.17
C GLN A 11 29.90 7.49 -2.23
N PRO A 12 29.61 8.51 -3.07
CA PRO A 12 28.23 8.83 -3.33
C PRO A 12 27.63 7.68 -4.14
N PHE A 13 26.66 6.98 -3.55
CA PHE A 13 25.77 6.08 -4.26
C PHE A 13 24.88 6.94 -5.16
N PHE A 14 25.41 7.36 -6.31
CA PHE A 14 24.58 7.82 -7.40
C PHE A 14 24.11 6.56 -8.13
N PRO A 15 22.81 6.20 -8.07
CA PRO A 15 22.29 5.21 -9.00
C PRO A 15 22.54 5.76 -10.40
N LYS A 16 23.28 5.02 -11.22
CA LYS A 16 23.31 5.29 -12.66
C LYS A 16 21.88 5.03 -13.15
N VAL A 17 21.13 6.10 -13.39
CA VAL A 17 19.82 6.01 -14.05
C VAL A 17 20.12 5.62 -15.49
N ASN A 18 19.82 4.38 -15.86
CA ASN A 18 19.99 3.92 -17.23
C ASN A 18 18.75 4.35 -18.03
N ASP A 19 18.90 4.68 -19.31
CA ASP A 19 17.77 5.07 -20.18
C ASP A 19 16.71 3.95 -20.33
N THR A 20 17.09 2.69 -20.05
CA THR A 20 16.18 1.55 -19.94
C THR A 20 15.23 1.63 -18.75
N ASP A 21 15.66 2.26 -17.65
CA ASP A 21 14.89 2.33 -16.40
C ASP A 21 13.70 3.29 -16.56
N LYS A 22 13.89 4.41 -17.28
CA LYS A 22 12.81 5.34 -17.61
C LYS A 22 11.75 4.72 -18.52
N THR A 23 12.19 3.96 -19.53
CA THR A 23 11.29 3.28 -20.46
C THR A 23 10.44 2.24 -19.73
N GLN A 24 11.03 1.47 -18.81
CA GLN A 24 10.32 0.48 -17.99
C GLN A 24 9.34 1.10 -16.98
N GLU A 25 9.72 2.23 -16.37
CA GLU A 25 8.85 2.96 -15.45
C GLU A 25 7.61 3.51 -16.15
N GLN A 26 7.79 4.14 -17.33
CA GLN A 26 6.68 4.62 -18.16
C GLN A 26 5.78 3.46 -18.61
N PHE A 27 6.37 2.37 -19.10
CA PHE A 27 5.62 1.17 -19.49
C PHE A 27 4.78 0.60 -18.34
N SER A 28 5.36 0.53 -17.13
CA SER A 28 4.65 0.00 -15.97
C SER A 28 3.48 0.90 -15.56
N ALA A 29 3.61 2.22 -15.72
CA ALA A 29 2.52 3.17 -15.54
C ALA A 29 1.42 2.98 -16.60
N ASP A 30 1.79 2.83 -17.88
CA ASP A 30 0.83 2.64 -18.97
C ASP A 30 0.03 1.33 -18.81
N VAL A 31 0.70 0.24 -18.38
CA VAL A 31 0.03 -1.02 -18.03
C VAL A 31 -0.96 -0.82 -16.88
N CYS A 32 -0.58 -0.07 -15.85
CA CYS A 32 -1.47 0.25 -14.73
C CYS A 32 -2.75 0.96 -15.20
N ILE A 33 -2.59 2.02 -16.00
CA ILE A 33 -3.68 2.81 -16.56
C ILE A 33 -4.60 1.94 -17.41
N ALA A 34 -4.04 1.18 -18.36
CA ALA A 34 -4.83 0.34 -19.25
C ALA A 34 -5.67 -0.69 -18.50
N MET A 35 -5.11 -1.33 -17.47
CA MET A 35 -5.84 -2.33 -16.68
C MET A 35 -6.95 -1.71 -15.82
N VAL A 36 -6.69 -0.55 -15.20
CA VAL A 36 -7.70 0.16 -14.40
C VAL A 36 -8.83 0.67 -15.30
N ALA A 37 -8.50 1.30 -16.43
CA ALA A 37 -9.48 1.80 -17.39
C ALA A 37 -10.35 0.68 -17.98
N ALA A 38 -9.76 -0.49 -18.25
CA ALA A 38 -10.50 -1.65 -18.76
C ALA A 38 -11.23 -2.45 -17.66
N ASN A 39 -11.17 -2.03 -16.39
CA ASN A 39 -11.71 -2.76 -15.24
C ASN A 39 -11.20 -4.21 -15.15
N ILE A 40 -9.92 -4.43 -15.48
CA ILE A 40 -9.27 -5.75 -15.46
C ILE A 40 -8.47 -5.90 -14.18
N SER A 41 -8.81 -6.92 -13.38
CA SER A 41 -8.03 -7.26 -12.17
C SER A 41 -6.59 -7.65 -12.49
N TRP A 42 -5.65 -7.11 -11.72
CA TRP A 42 -4.21 -7.35 -11.88
C TRP A 42 -3.76 -8.78 -11.62
N LYS A 43 -4.56 -9.60 -10.93
CA LYS A 43 -4.30 -11.04 -10.81
C LYS A 43 -4.19 -11.75 -12.17
N LYS A 44 -4.80 -11.18 -13.21
CA LYS A 44 -4.69 -11.72 -14.57
C LYS A 44 -3.25 -11.64 -15.11
N LEU A 45 -2.43 -10.69 -14.65
CA LEU A 45 -1.01 -10.61 -15.02
C LEU A 45 -0.16 -11.74 -14.43
N GLU A 46 -0.64 -12.42 -13.39
CA GLU A 46 0.06 -13.57 -12.79
C GLU A 46 -0.23 -14.87 -13.57
N ASN A 47 -1.18 -14.85 -14.51
CA ASN A 47 -1.41 -15.99 -15.40
C ASN A 47 -0.18 -16.17 -16.33
N PRO A 48 0.47 -17.34 -16.33
CA PRO A 48 1.73 -17.55 -17.05
C PRO A 48 1.57 -17.40 -18.57
N ASP A 49 0.46 -17.85 -19.15
CA ASP A 49 0.22 -17.75 -20.59
C ASP A 49 0.00 -16.30 -21.02
N PHE A 50 -0.81 -15.56 -20.25
CA PHE A 50 -1.05 -14.14 -20.50
C PHE A 50 0.22 -13.31 -20.31
N ASN A 51 0.97 -13.56 -19.24
CA ASN A 51 2.23 -12.89 -18.96
C ASN A 51 3.27 -13.18 -20.05
N ALA A 52 3.40 -14.44 -20.48
CA ALA A 52 4.30 -14.83 -21.57
C ALA A 52 3.91 -14.17 -22.90
N PHE A 53 2.62 -14.10 -23.20
CA PHE A 53 2.11 -13.38 -24.37
C PHE A 53 2.49 -11.90 -24.33
N LEU A 54 2.23 -11.21 -23.22
CA LEU A 54 2.54 -9.80 -23.09
C LEU A 54 4.05 -9.53 -23.17
N ASN A 55 4.89 -10.29 -22.45
CA ASN A 55 6.35 -10.16 -22.54
C ASN A 55 6.85 -10.34 -23.98
N LYS A 56 6.27 -11.28 -24.74
CA LYS A 56 6.65 -11.52 -26.14
C LYS A 56 6.27 -10.35 -27.06
N CYS A 57 5.12 -9.73 -26.83
CA CYS A 57 4.66 -8.61 -27.63
C CYS A 57 5.41 -7.30 -27.33
N THR A 58 5.83 -7.10 -26.08
CA THR A 58 6.43 -5.82 -25.64
C THR A 58 7.95 -5.87 -25.54
N ASN A 59 8.55 -7.06 -25.42
CA ASN A 59 9.96 -7.24 -25.03
C ASN A 59 10.32 -6.53 -23.71
N MET A 60 9.32 -6.25 -22.88
CA MET A 60 9.47 -5.58 -21.59
C MET A 60 9.02 -6.51 -20.47
N LYS A 61 9.60 -6.34 -19.28
CA LYS A 61 9.20 -7.13 -18.12
C LYS A 61 7.82 -6.68 -17.64
N ILE A 62 6.86 -7.60 -17.58
CA ILE A 62 5.54 -7.28 -17.02
C ILE A 62 5.62 -7.05 -15.51
N PRO A 63 5.11 -5.92 -14.98
CA PRO A 63 5.06 -5.67 -13.54
C PRO A 63 4.09 -6.63 -12.85
N ASP A 64 4.46 -7.11 -11.67
CA ASP A 64 3.57 -7.91 -10.84
C ASP A 64 2.50 -7.05 -10.15
N GLU A 65 1.46 -7.72 -9.63
CA GLU A 65 0.32 -7.11 -8.95
C GLU A 65 0.74 -6.23 -7.75
N SER A 66 1.76 -6.65 -7.00
CA SER A 66 2.29 -5.88 -5.87
C SER A 66 3.03 -4.62 -6.33
N THR A 67 3.80 -4.70 -7.42
CA THR A 67 4.50 -3.56 -8.01
C THR A 67 3.51 -2.49 -8.47
N LEU A 68 2.46 -2.89 -9.19
CA LEU A 68 1.38 -1.98 -9.63
C LEU A 68 0.68 -1.31 -8.44
N ARG A 69 0.30 -2.10 -7.45
CA ARG A 69 -0.40 -1.62 -6.25
C ARG A 69 0.37 -0.59 -5.45
N LYS A 70 1.68 -0.80 -5.28
CA LYS A 70 2.50 0.03 -4.39
C LYS A 70 2.95 1.33 -5.04
N HIS A 71 3.29 1.31 -6.32
CA HIS A 71 3.98 2.44 -6.95
C HIS A 71 3.12 3.21 -7.95
N TYR A 72 2.15 2.55 -8.59
CA TYR A 72 1.43 3.12 -9.73
C TYR A 72 -0.07 3.31 -9.49
N LEU A 73 -0.68 2.53 -8.58
CA LEU A 73 -2.13 2.57 -8.34
C LEU A 73 -2.63 3.95 -7.96
N HIS A 74 -1.96 4.58 -7.00
CA HIS A 74 -2.45 5.82 -6.41
C HIS A 74 -2.47 6.95 -7.45
N SER A 75 -1.37 7.14 -8.18
CA SER A 75 -1.28 8.13 -9.25
C SER A 75 -2.23 7.82 -10.41
N THR A 76 -2.35 6.55 -10.80
CA THR A 76 -3.25 6.10 -11.88
C THR A 76 -4.70 6.38 -11.55
N TYR A 77 -5.14 6.05 -10.33
CA TYR A 77 -6.53 6.25 -9.92
C TYR A 77 -6.90 7.73 -9.92
N LEU A 78 -6.03 8.59 -9.38
CA LEU A 78 -6.23 10.04 -9.41
C LEU A 78 -6.34 10.56 -10.84
N SER A 79 -5.45 10.13 -11.73
CA SER A 79 -5.48 10.52 -13.14
C SER A 79 -6.79 10.10 -13.82
N VAL A 80 -7.20 8.83 -13.68
CA VAL A 80 -8.44 8.31 -14.29
C VAL A 80 -9.67 9.07 -13.79
N VAL A 81 -9.75 9.32 -12.48
CA VAL A 81 -10.88 10.08 -11.91
C VAL A 81 -10.91 11.52 -12.44
N GLN A 82 -9.75 12.15 -12.62
CA GLN A 82 -9.63 13.49 -13.20
C GLN A 82 -9.92 13.52 -14.71
N THR A 83 -9.80 12.39 -15.43
CA THR A 83 -10.14 12.34 -16.86
C THR A 83 -11.64 12.25 -17.15
N PHE A 84 -12.47 12.01 -16.14
CA PHE A 84 -13.92 11.97 -16.34
C PHE A 84 -14.50 13.39 -16.44
N ASP A 85 -15.34 13.60 -17.43
CA ASP A 85 -16.03 14.88 -17.61
C ASP A 85 -16.98 15.14 -16.44
N GLU A 86 -16.78 16.26 -15.74
CA GLU A 86 -17.59 16.65 -14.58
C GLU A 86 -19.07 16.85 -14.92
N GLU A 87 -19.37 17.16 -16.19
CA GLU A 87 -20.73 17.35 -16.69
C GLU A 87 -21.51 16.03 -16.82
N GLN A 88 -20.83 14.88 -16.84
CA GLN A 88 -21.48 13.58 -17.05
C GLN A 88 -22.17 13.04 -15.78
N ALA A 89 -21.71 13.42 -14.57
CA ALA A 89 -22.35 13.00 -13.32
C ALA A 89 -21.95 13.85 -12.10
N VAL A 90 -22.93 14.17 -11.24
CA VAL A 90 -22.72 14.87 -9.95
C VAL A 90 -21.75 14.12 -9.03
N ALA A 91 -21.75 12.79 -9.08
CA ALA A 91 -20.84 11.95 -8.30
C ALA A 91 -19.36 12.14 -8.69
N ILE A 92 -19.07 12.51 -9.95
CA ILE A 92 -17.69 12.81 -10.39
C ILE A 92 -17.23 14.11 -9.73
N THR A 93 -18.09 15.14 -9.72
CA THR A 93 -17.81 16.43 -9.07
C THR A 93 -17.55 16.26 -7.57
N GLU A 94 -18.37 15.47 -6.88
CA GLU A 94 -18.17 15.18 -5.45
C GLU A 94 -16.89 14.40 -5.16
N ALA A 95 -16.57 13.39 -5.99
CA ALA A 95 -15.33 12.63 -5.86
C ALA A 95 -14.09 13.52 -6.06
N ASN A 96 -14.09 14.37 -7.10
CA ASN A 96 -13.01 15.33 -7.35
C ASN A 96 -12.85 16.34 -6.21
N ALA A 97 -13.96 16.82 -5.65
CA ALA A 97 -13.94 17.72 -4.50
C ALA A 97 -13.35 17.05 -3.24
N ALA A 98 -13.74 15.79 -2.98
CA ALA A 98 -13.21 15.02 -1.85
C ALA A 98 -11.71 14.71 -2.00
N ILE A 99 -11.27 14.36 -3.22
CA ILE A 99 -9.85 14.12 -3.54
C ILE A 99 -9.01 15.40 -3.37
N SER A 100 -9.55 16.55 -3.78
CA SER A 100 -8.85 17.85 -3.69
C SER A 100 -8.82 18.40 -2.26
N CYS A 101 -9.63 17.88 -1.35
CA CYS A 101 -9.67 18.34 0.02
C CYS A 101 -8.47 17.82 0.82
N LEU A 102 -7.54 18.73 1.16
CA LEU A 102 -6.32 18.45 1.92
C LEU A 102 -6.61 17.80 3.29
N SER A 103 -7.82 17.95 3.85
CA SER A 103 -8.19 17.38 5.15
C SER A 103 -8.18 15.86 5.18
N VAL A 104 -8.55 15.17 4.09
CA VAL A 104 -8.56 13.68 4.06
C VAL A 104 -7.15 13.12 4.21
N SER A 105 -6.15 13.82 3.66
CA SER A 105 -4.74 13.45 3.82
C SER A 105 -4.25 13.66 5.26
N VAL A 106 -4.70 14.74 5.91
CA VAL A 106 -4.36 15.08 7.30
C VAL A 106 -5.07 14.14 8.27
N ASP A 107 -6.34 13.83 8.05
CA ASP A 107 -7.11 12.88 8.85
C ASP A 107 -6.53 11.47 8.74
N LEU A 108 -6.15 11.04 7.53
CA LEU A 108 -5.47 9.76 7.34
C LEU A 108 -4.08 9.75 7.99
N ALA A 109 -3.33 10.85 7.90
CA ALA A 109 -2.03 10.99 8.57
C ALA A 109 -2.19 10.94 10.10
N TYR A 110 -3.21 11.60 10.65
CA TYR A 110 -3.53 11.57 12.08
C TYR A 110 -3.90 10.15 12.53
N VAL A 111 -4.78 9.48 11.79
CA VAL A 111 -5.18 8.10 12.11
C VAL A 111 -3.98 7.16 12.00
N LYS A 112 -3.15 7.29 10.97
CA LYS A 112 -1.96 6.45 10.78
C LYS A 112 -0.89 6.68 11.85
N SER A 113 -0.61 7.93 12.23
CA SER A 113 0.36 8.24 13.29
C SER A 113 -0.08 7.73 14.65
N ASN A 114 -1.35 7.93 15.01
CA ASN A 114 -1.82 7.60 16.36
C ASN A 114 -2.26 6.14 16.50
N PHE A 115 -2.82 5.54 15.44
CA PHE A 115 -3.44 4.22 15.51
C PHE A 115 -2.78 3.17 14.61
N GLY A 116 -1.81 3.53 13.77
CA GLY A 116 -1.17 2.60 12.84
C GLY A 116 -0.45 1.42 13.50
N ASN A 117 -0.07 1.57 14.78
CA ASN A 117 0.61 0.52 15.54
C ASN A 117 -0.33 -0.30 16.44
N LEU A 118 -1.62 0.03 16.49
CA LEU A 118 -2.61 -0.72 17.28
C LEU A 118 -2.71 -2.19 16.86
N PRO A 119 -2.77 -2.56 15.56
CA PRO A 119 -2.85 -3.97 15.18
C PRO A 119 -1.66 -4.80 15.67
N GLY A 120 -0.45 -4.22 15.64
CA GLY A 120 0.75 -4.85 16.17
C GLY A 120 0.70 -5.01 17.69
N ALA A 121 0.26 -3.98 18.41
CA ALA A 121 0.08 -4.04 19.87
C ALA A 121 -0.96 -5.08 20.28
N ILE A 122 -2.10 -5.16 19.56
CA ILE A 122 -3.15 -6.17 19.79
C ILE A 122 -2.57 -7.57 19.56
N THR A 123 -1.85 -7.80 18.46
CA THR A 123 -1.22 -9.09 18.15
C THR A 123 -0.25 -9.53 19.27
N VAL A 124 0.55 -8.59 19.79
CA VAL A 124 1.47 -8.87 20.91
C VAL A 124 0.71 -9.21 22.19
N LEU A 125 -0.38 -8.51 22.49
CA LEU A 125 -1.21 -8.77 23.66
C LEU A 125 -1.92 -10.13 23.57
N GLU A 126 -2.44 -10.48 22.38
CA GLU A 126 -3.06 -11.78 22.09
C GLU A 126 -2.05 -12.93 22.24
N ALA A 127 -0.84 -12.77 21.67
CA ALA A 127 0.24 -13.76 21.78
C ALA A 127 0.71 -13.98 23.22
N ARG A 128 0.64 -12.95 24.06
CA ARG A 128 1.06 -13.02 25.48
C ARG A 128 0.01 -13.63 26.40
N LYS A 129 -1.16 -14.07 25.90
CA LYS A 129 -2.24 -14.72 26.67
C LYS A 129 -2.67 -13.95 27.93
N PHE A 130 -2.41 -12.65 28.03
CA PHE A 130 -3.04 -11.79 29.01
C PHE A 130 -4.40 -11.37 28.46
N GLY A 131 -5.31 -12.34 28.40
CA GLY A 131 -6.68 -12.09 28.02
C GLY A 131 -7.28 -11.03 28.94
N LEU A 132 -7.93 -10.02 28.36
CA LEU A 132 -8.84 -9.09 29.05
C LEU A 132 -9.86 -9.83 29.95
N TRP A 133 -10.06 -11.12 29.70
CA TRP A 133 -10.86 -12.02 30.52
C TRP A 133 -10.31 -12.23 31.94
N CYS A 134 -9.00 -12.09 32.18
CA CYS A 134 -8.42 -12.25 33.52
C CYS A 134 -8.68 -11.02 34.42
N LEU A 135 -8.94 -9.84 33.83
CA LEU A 135 -9.28 -8.60 34.57
C LEU A 135 -10.79 -8.44 34.81
N LEU A 136 -11.64 -9.14 34.05
CA LEU A 136 -13.10 -9.10 34.19
C LEU A 136 -13.66 -10.21 35.09
N VAL A 137 -12.83 -11.16 35.53
CA VAL A 137 -13.22 -12.27 36.43
C VAL A 137 -12.53 -12.09 37.80
N GLN A 138 -12.69 -10.92 38.41
CA GLN A 138 -12.37 -10.70 39.83
C GLN A 138 -13.53 -10.09 40.62
N SER A 139 -14.69 -9.93 39.99
CA SER A 139 -15.94 -9.52 40.64
C SER A 139 -17.00 -10.55 40.28
N ASP A 140 -17.48 -11.27 41.29
CA ASP A 140 -18.67 -12.13 41.31
C ASP A 140 -18.55 -13.56 40.74
N ILE A 141 -18.43 -14.54 41.65
CA ILE A 141 -19.41 -15.59 41.98
C ILE A 141 -18.68 -16.80 42.61
N ASP A 142 -18.92 -17.03 43.90
CA ASP A 142 -18.60 -18.29 44.60
C ASP A 142 -19.35 -19.47 43.93
N PRO A 143 -18.72 -20.64 43.72
CA PRO A 143 -19.43 -21.80 43.19
C PRO A 143 -20.40 -22.38 44.23
N PRO A 144 -21.68 -22.64 43.86
CA PRO A 144 -22.63 -23.26 44.76
C PRO A 144 -22.29 -24.74 44.98
N GLY A 145 -22.48 -25.19 46.23
CA GLY A 145 -22.08 -26.49 46.73
C GLY A 145 -22.59 -27.69 45.93
N THR A 146 -21.66 -28.61 45.68
CA THR A 146 -21.93 -29.97 45.18
C THR A 146 -22.54 -30.80 46.31
N VAL A 147 -23.82 -31.15 46.22
CA VAL A 147 -24.42 -32.27 46.97
C VAL A 147 -24.49 -33.48 46.03
N LEU A 148 -23.99 -34.58 46.57
CA LEU A 148 -23.88 -35.95 46.05
C LEU A 148 -25.21 -36.57 45.58
N PRO A 149 -25.12 -37.70 44.85
CA PRO A 149 -25.58 -38.98 45.42
C PRO A 149 -24.42 -39.89 45.85
#